data_AF-G4MK66-F1
#
_entry.id   AF-G4MK66-F1
#
_cell.length_a   1.000
_cell.length_b   1.000
_cell.length_c   1.000
_cell.angle_alpha   90.00
_cell.angle_beta   90.00
_cell.angle_gamma   90.00
#
_symmetry.space_group_name_H-M   'P 1'
#
loop_
_entity.id
_entity.type
_entity.pdbx_description
1 polymer ?
#
loop_
_entity_poly.entity_id
_entity_poly.type
_entity_poly.pdbx_seq_one_letter_code
_entity_poly.pdbx_strand_id
1 'polypeptide(L)'
;MAQLYAIESQIHHQTPDIKYAARQTEALPGLAKFRQWLAGNVIGLPAQAPLAQAFGYALRQWSALIRHTESGILMPDNNALERHIRPIALGRANWTFAGSPRGGKAAATMYFLLGTARLNGFEPYAWLKDTLEKLPWYYYLEEQLSFPCEANVRKAMASLPLPTGEPVSVIGLAHEDRCRIGIFVWVRWGQRDAVVPLAQIVSLNGSPRGWRSRTGTTGTTKATRSELHRVVVLPQKRTRLALISCRNTRLALSSCG
;
A
#
# COMPACT_ATOMS: atom_id res chain seq x y z
N MET A 1 17.30 20.36 27.88
CA MET A 1 16.64 19.19 27.24
C MET A 1 15.32 18.82 27.90
N ALA A 2 15.25 18.59 29.22
CA ALA A 2 13.99 18.25 29.90
C ALA A 2 12.83 19.25 29.63
N GLN A 3 13.15 20.54 29.59
CA GLN A 3 12.17 21.60 29.28
C GLN A 3 11.53 21.45 27.88
N LEU A 4 12.30 21.08 26.85
CA LEU A 4 11.77 20.90 25.49
C LEU A 4 10.81 19.71 25.42
N TYR A 5 11.16 18.60 26.10
CA TYR A 5 10.28 17.44 26.18
C TYR A 5 9.01 17.70 27.00
N ALA A 6 9.08 18.57 28.01
CA ALA A 6 7.89 18.99 28.75
C ALA A 6 6.91 19.76 27.85
N ILE A 7 7.42 20.71 27.04
CA ILE A 7 6.62 21.44 26.04
C ILE A 7 6.01 20.45 25.03
N GLU A 8 6.84 19.57 24.44
CA GLU A 8 6.38 18.58 23.46
C GLU A 8 5.32 17.62 24.02
N SER A 9 5.44 17.22 25.30
CA SER A 9 4.44 16.39 25.98
C SER A 9 3.10 17.10 26.13
N GLN A 10 3.08 18.42 26.40
CA GLN A 10 1.86 19.20 26.55
C GLN A 10 1.12 19.37 25.22
N ILE A 11 1.86 19.54 24.13
CA ILE A 11 1.29 19.75 22.79
C ILE A 11 1.10 18.46 21.99
N HIS A 12 1.45 17.29 22.55
CA HIS A 12 1.50 16.01 21.82
C HIS A 12 0.18 15.65 21.09
N HIS A 13 -0.97 15.89 21.74
CA HIS A 13 -2.29 15.57 21.20
C HIS A 13 -2.96 16.71 20.43
N GLN A 14 -2.27 17.84 20.26
CA GLN A 14 -2.82 19.01 19.57
C GLN A 14 -2.69 18.91 18.04
N THR A 15 -3.41 19.77 17.33
CA THR A 15 -3.33 19.88 15.87
C THR A 15 -1.95 20.41 15.44
N PRO A 16 -1.53 20.13 14.18
CA PRO A 16 -0.23 20.61 13.68
C PRO A 16 -0.05 22.13 13.79
N ASP A 17 -1.10 22.91 13.58
CA ASP A 17 -1.00 24.38 13.65
C ASP A 17 -0.72 24.88 15.07
N ILE A 18 -1.39 24.28 16.07
CA ILE A 18 -1.15 24.60 17.49
C ILE A 18 0.26 24.17 17.90
N LYS A 19 0.70 22.98 17.47
CA LYS A 19 2.07 22.51 17.72
C LYS A 19 3.11 23.47 17.14
N TYR A 20 2.90 23.91 15.90
CA TYR A 20 3.78 24.87 15.25
C TYR A 20 3.84 26.18 16.05
N ALA A 21 2.69 26.78 16.38
CA ALA A 21 2.63 28.02 17.15
C ALA A 21 3.36 27.90 18.50
N ALA A 22 3.06 26.85 19.28
CA ALA A 22 3.72 26.61 20.56
C ALA A 22 5.24 26.44 20.42
N ARG A 23 5.71 25.73 19.38
CA ARG A 23 7.15 25.58 19.11
C ARG A 23 7.83 26.91 18.77
N GLN A 24 7.16 27.78 18.01
CA GLN A 24 7.68 29.11 17.68
C GLN A 24 7.78 29.99 18.94
N THR A 25 6.78 29.96 19.81
CA THR A 25 6.73 30.82 21.00
C THR A 25 7.58 30.31 22.16
N GLU A 26 7.62 29.00 22.39
CA GLU A 26 8.21 28.41 23.60
C GLU A 26 9.52 27.64 23.33
N ALA A 27 9.55 26.81 22.29
CA ALA A 27 10.69 25.93 22.03
C ALA A 27 11.88 26.66 21.37
N LEU A 28 11.62 27.50 20.37
CA LEU A 28 12.66 28.24 19.64
C LEU A 28 13.52 29.15 20.53
N PRO A 29 12.97 29.94 21.48
CA PRO A 29 13.79 30.72 22.39
C PRO A 29 14.72 29.86 23.25
N GLY A 30 14.24 28.69 23.69
CA GLY A 30 15.05 27.73 24.44
C GLY A 30 16.19 27.14 23.60
N LEU A 31 15.89 26.78 22.35
CA LEU A 31 16.89 26.28 21.40
C LEU A 31 17.93 27.35 21.04
N ALA A 32 17.52 28.61 20.84
CA ALA A 32 18.43 29.72 20.57
C ALA A 32 19.43 29.94 21.72
N LYS A 33 18.93 29.97 22.98
CA LYS A 33 19.78 30.04 24.17
C LYS A 33 20.75 28.87 24.26
N PHE A 34 20.27 27.65 23.96
CA PHE A 34 21.12 26.46 23.95
C PHE A 34 22.22 26.52 22.88
N ARG A 35 21.91 27.03 21.68
CA ARG A 35 22.91 27.25 20.62
C ARG A 35 24.00 28.20 21.05
N GLN A 36 23.61 29.33 21.63
CA GLN A 36 24.56 30.34 22.10
C GLN A 36 25.45 29.79 23.21
N TRP A 37 24.87 29.02 24.13
CA TRP A 37 25.61 28.33 25.17
C TRP A 37 26.61 27.33 24.57
N LEU A 38 26.22 26.50 23.61
CA LEU A 38 27.14 25.59 22.93
C LEU A 38 28.30 26.34 22.24
N ALA A 39 27.98 27.38 21.47
CA ALA A 39 28.99 28.15 20.75
C ALA A 39 30.01 28.83 21.69
N GLY A 40 29.54 29.36 22.83
CA GLY A 40 30.41 29.97 23.84
C GLY A 40 31.31 28.96 24.55
N ASN A 41 30.81 27.76 24.85
CA ASN A 41 31.58 26.74 25.58
C ASN A 41 32.57 25.97 24.70
N VAL A 42 32.35 25.89 23.39
CA VAL A 42 33.30 25.23 22.45
C VAL A 42 34.66 25.92 22.45
N ILE A 43 34.70 27.25 22.56
CA ILE A 43 35.93 28.05 22.46
C ILE A 43 36.90 27.75 23.62
N GLY A 44 36.37 27.41 24.80
CA GLY A 44 37.16 27.11 25.99
C GLY A 44 37.67 25.66 26.07
N LEU A 45 37.31 24.80 25.12
CA LEU A 45 37.65 23.38 25.14
C LEU A 45 38.78 23.03 24.16
N PRO A 46 39.71 22.13 24.52
CA PRO A 46 40.66 21.60 23.56
C PRO A 46 39.95 20.89 22.40
N ALA A 47 40.36 21.15 21.16
CA ALA A 47 39.67 20.64 19.96
C ALA A 47 39.57 19.11 19.90
N GLN A 48 40.52 18.40 20.51
CA GLN A 48 40.55 16.93 20.55
C GLN A 48 39.72 16.34 21.70
N ALA A 49 39.20 17.15 22.62
CA ALA A 49 38.38 16.66 23.70
C ALA A 49 37.06 16.08 23.15
N PRO A 50 36.61 14.90 23.61
CA PRO A 50 35.34 14.31 23.16
C PRO A 50 34.14 15.25 23.29
N LEU A 51 34.15 16.11 24.32
CA LEU A 51 33.11 17.11 24.54
C LEU A 51 33.11 18.22 23.47
N ALA A 52 34.29 18.69 23.06
CA ALA A 52 34.42 19.68 21.99
C ALA A 52 33.92 19.11 20.65
N GLN A 53 34.23 17.84 20.37
CA GLN A 53 33.73 17.15 19.18
C GLN A 53 32.21 17.01 19.20
N ALA A 54 31.62 16.67 20.34
CA ALA A 54 30.16 16.56 20.49
C ALA A 54 29.45 17.91 20.27
N PHE A 55 29.98 18.99 20.86
CA PHE A 55 29.43 20.33 20.65
C PHE A 55 29.60 20.78 19.20
N GLY A 56 30.76 20.56 18.59
CA GLY A 56 31.00 20.87 17.18
C GLY A 56 30.12 20.06 16.24
N TYR A 57 29.79 18.81 16.57
CA TYR A 57 28.82 18.01 15.85
C TYR A 57 27.41 18.59 15.96
N ALA A 58 26.95 18.90 17.17
CA ALA A 58 25.62 19.51 17.40
C ALA A 58 25.46 20.85 16.66
N LEU A 59 26.49 21.69 16.66
CA LEU A 59 26.48 22.98 15.95
C LEU A 59 26.47 22.81 14.43
N ARG A 60 27.21 21.84 13.86
CA ARG A 60 27.15 21.53 12.42
C ARG A 60 25.79 21.00 11.99
N GLN A 61 25.15 20.20 12.84
CA GLN A 61 23.85 19.59 12.56
C GLN A 61 22.66 20.46 13.01
N TRP A 62 22.90 21.72 13.38
CA TRP A 62 21.89 22.56 14.01
C TRP A 62 20.63 22.74 13.17
N SER A 63 20.77 22.90 11.85
CA SER A 63 19.63 23.03 10.92
C SER A 63 18.70 21.82 10.96
N ALA A 64 19.26 20.61 11.02
CA ALA A 64 18.46 19.40 11.14
C ALA A 64 17.83 19.25 12.53
N LEU A 65 18.54 19.66 13.59
CA LEU A 65 18.06 19.59 14.96
C LEU A 65 16.81 20.45 15.18
N ILE A 66 16.77 21.65 14.60
CA ILE A 66 15.61 22.56 14.73
C ILE A 66 14.52 22.32 13.69
N ARG A 67 14.74 21.44 12.70
CA ARG A 67 13.81 21.23 11.57
C ARG A 67 12.39 20.89 12.00
N HIS A 68 12.23 20.16 13.11
CA HIS A 68 10.91 19.81 13.65
C HIS A 68 10.09 21.03 14.11
N THR A 69 10.73 22.17 14.38
CA THR A 69 10.05 23.42 14.76
C THR A 69 9.41 24.14 13.58
N GLU A 70 9.82 23.80 12.35
CA GLU A 70 9.31 24.44 11.12
C GLU A 70 7.94 23.87 10.70
N SER A 71 7.54 22.72 11.23
CA SER A 71 6.24 22.11 10.94
C SER A 71 5.72 21.30 12.12
N GLY A 72 4.45 21.50 12.50
CA GLY A 72 3.81 20.73 13.56
C GLY A 72 3.57 19.24 13.26
N ILE A 73 3.81 18.81 12.01
CA ILE A 73 3.71 17.41 11.59
C ILE A 73 4.98 16.64 11.99
N LEU A 74 6.12 17.33 11.99
CA LEU A 74 7.41 16.71 12.28
C LEU A 74 7.54 16.39 13.77
N MET A 75 8.08 15.21 14.05
CA MET A 75 8.42 14.80 15.41
C MET A 75 9.85 15.27 15.75
N PRO A 76 10.11 15.64 17.01
CA PRO A 76 11.44 16.05 17.47
C PRO A 76 12.46 14.89 17.48
N ASP A 77 11.98 13.65 17.57
CA ASP A 77 12.80 12.45 17.59
C ASP A 77 12.41 11.46 16.49
N ASN A 78 13.30 10.51 16.23
CA ASN A 78 13.13 9.42 15.28
C ASN A 78 12.70 8.11 15.97
N ASN A 79 12.23 8.14 17.23
CA ASN A 79 12.00 6.92 18.03
C ASN A 79 10.99 5.98 17.35
N ALA A 80 9.96 6.53 16.71
CA ALA A 80 9.00 5.74 15.94
C ALA A 80 9.69 4.97 14.80
N LEU A 81 10.53 5.65 14.03
CA LEU A 81 11.31 5.04 12.95
C LEU A 81 12.25 3.97 13.51
N GLU A 82 13.00 4.28 14.57
CA GLU A 82 13.91 3.34 15.22
C GLU A 82 13.20 2.06 15.66
N ARG A 83 12.02 2.20 16.28
CA ARG A 83 11.17 1.06 16.66
C ARG A 83 10.77 0.22 15.44
N HIS A 84 10.46 0.85 14.30
CA HIS A 84 10.10 0.14 13.07
C HIS A 84 11.27 -0.56 12.39
N ILE A 85 12.48 0.00 12.43
CA ILE A 85 13.67 -0.61 11.82
C ILE A 85 14.37 -1.62 12.74
N ARG A 86 14.12 -1.56 14.05
CA ARG A 86 14.77 -2.43 15.04
C ARG A 86 14.66 -3.92 14.73
N PRO A 87 13.50 -4.47 14.29
CA PRO A 87 13.41 -5.89 13.90
C PRO A 87 14.34 -6.26 12.74
N ILE A 88 14.60 -5.34 11.81
CA ILE A 88 15.52 -5.55 10.68
C ILE A 88 16.96 -5.57 11.18
N ALA A 89 17.31 -4.62 12.06
CA ALA A 89 18.65 -4.56 12.66
C ALA A 89 18.97 -5.81 13.49
N LEU A 90 18.02 -6.27 14.30
CA LEU A 90 18.14 -7.52 15.05
C LEU A 90 18.16 -8.75 14.13
N GLY A 91 17.31 -8.75 13.10
CA GLY A 91 17.27 -9.82 12.09
C GLY A 91 18.58 -9.98 11.34
N ARG A 92 19.26 -8.88 10.99
CA ARG A 92 20.57 -8.91 10.33
C ARG A 92 21.63 -9.67 11.14
N ALA A 93 21.60 -9.56 12.47
CA ALA A 93 22.51 -10.31 13.34
C ALA A 93 22.19 -11.82 13.35
N ASN A 94 20.94 -12.19 13.06
CA ASN A 94 20.46 -13.58 13.08
C ASN A 94 20.43 -14.24 11.68
N TRP A 95 20.50 -13.48 10.59
CA TRP A 95 20.45 -14.01 9.22
C TRP A 95 21.84 -14.30 8.66
N THR A 96 22.55 -15.26 9.27
CA THR A 96 23.89 -15.69 8.83
C THR A 96 23.92 -16.23 7.39
N PHE A 97 22.77 -16.64 6.83
CA PHE A 97 22.66 -17.15 5.46
C PHE A 97 22.20 -16.09 4.43
N ALA A 98 21.77 -14.90 4.87
CA ALA A 98 21.31 -13.83 3.98
C ALA A 98 22.46 -12.86 3.65
N GLY A 99 23.47 -13.34 2.92
CA GLY A 99 24.68 -12.58 2.59
C GLY A 99 24.74 -12.00 1.17
N SER A 100 23.81 -12.35 0.28
CA SER A 100 23.87 -11.91 -1.12
C SER A 100 23.13 -10.59 -1.37
N PRO A 101 23.60 -9.71 -2.28
CA PRO A 101 22.89 -8.50 -2.66
C PRO A 101 21.47 -8.79 -3.19
N ARG A 102 21.27 -9.91 -3.89
CA ARG A 102 19.95 -10.36 -4.36
C ARG A 102 19.04 -10.71 -3.19
N GLY A 103 19.54 -11.43 -2.19
CA GLY A 103 18.80 -11.74 -0.97
C GLY A 103 18.43 -10.50 -0.16
N GLY A 104 19.35 -9.53 -0.06
CA GLY A 104 19.08 -8.24 0.57
C GLY A 104 17.98 -7.45 -0.13
N LYS A 105 18.00 -7.39 -1.46
CA LYS A 105 16.95 -6.73 -2.26
C LYS A 105 15.60 -7.42 -2.09
N ALA A 106 15.55 -8.75 -2.13
CA ALA A 106 14.32 -9.51 -1.91
C ALA A 106 13.75 -9.25 -0.51
N ALA A 107 14.58 -9.35 0.53
CA ALA A 107 14.18 -9.07 1.90
C ALA A 107 13.65 -7.64 2.06
N ALA A 108 14.32 -6.64 1.49
CA ALA A 108 13.87 -5.25 1.51
C ALA A 108 12.49 -5.09 0.87
N THR A 109 12.24 -5.73 -0.29
CA THR A 109 10.91 -5.74 -0.93
C THR A 109 9.85 -6.36 -0.01
N MET A 110 10.12 -7.52 0.59
CA MET A 110 9.18 -8.15 1.52
C MET A 110 8.90 -7.28 2.75
N TYR A 111 9.92 -6.69 3.37
CA TYR A 111 9.73 -5.79 4.52
C TYR A 111 8.92 -4.54 4.15
N PHE A 112 9.17 -3.98 2.97
CA PHE A 112 8.39 -2.86 2.46
C PHE A 112 6.91 -3.21 2.29
N LEU A 113 6.61 -4.35 1.68
CA LEU A 113 5.24 -4.83 1.49
C LEU A 113 4.52 -5.09 2.82
N LEU A 114 5.15 -5.85 3.72
CA LEU A 114 4.57 -6.17 5.03
C LEU A 114 4.44 -4.92 5.92
N GLY A 115 5.41 -4.02 5.87
CA GLY A 115 5.37 -2.73 6.56
C GLY A 115 4.21 -1.87 6.07
N THR A 116 4.02 -1.79 4.75
CA THR A 116 2.91 -1.06 4.14
C THR A 116 1.57 -1.68 4.53
N ALA A 117 1.44 -3.01 4.49
CA ALA A 117 0.22 -3.71 4.92
C ALA A 117 -0.13 -3.37 6.39
N ARG A 118 0.87 -3.40 7.28
CA ARG A 118 0.70 -3.05 8.69
C ARG A 118 0.30 -1.60 8.90
N LEU A 119 0.90 -0.65 8.16
CA LEU A 119 0.54 0.78 8.22
C LEU A 119 -0.88 1.04 7.74
N ASN A 120 -1.41 0.21 6.85
CA ASN A 120 -2.79 0.26 6.38
C ASN A 120 -3.78 -0.53 7.29
N GLY A 121 -3.32 -1.04 8.44
CA GLY A 121 -4.16 -1.77 9.40
C GLY A 121 -4.45 -3.22 9.02
N PHE A 122 -3.72 -3.80 8.07
CA PHE A 122 -3.85 -5.22 7.73
C PHE A 122 -2.95 -6.10 8.59
N GLU A 123 -3.43 -7.30 8.91
CA GLU A 123 -2.60 -8.36 9.48
C GLU A 123 -1.66 -8.88 8.38
N PRO A 124 -0.32 -8.73 8.51
CA PRO A 124 0.61 -8.96 7.41
C PRO A 124 0.59 -10.39 6.85
N TYR A 125 0.41 -11.41 7.70
CA TYR A 125 0.39 -12.79 7.26
C TYR A 125 -0.88 -13.10 6.44
N ALA A 126 -2.05 -12.72 6.94
CA ALA A 126 -3.32 -12.89 6.25
C ALA A 126 -3.34 -12.14 4.91
N TRP A 127 -2.82 -10.92 4.88
CA TRP A 127 -2.69 -10.15 3.63
C TRP A 127 -1.76 -10.84 2.63
N LEU A 128 -0.59 -11.29 3.07
CA LEU A 128 0.38 -11.96 2.20
C LEU A 128 -0.18 -13.27 1.64
N LYS A 129 -0.82 -14.07 2.50
CA LYS A 129 -1.47 -15.33 2.11
C LYS A 129 -2.55 -15.10 1.05
N ASP A 130 -3.49 -14.19 1.32
CA ASP A 130 -4.59 -13.87 0.39
C ASP A 130 -4.07 -13.35 -0.95
N THR A 131 -3.02 -12.52 -0.92
CA THR A 131 -2.39 -11.99 -2.14
C THR A 131 -1.73 -13.10 -2.96
N LEU A 132 -0.94 -13.97 -2.32
CA LEU A 132 -0.25 -15.08 -2.99
C LEU A 132 -1.22 -16.17 -3.48
N GLU A 133 -2.36 -16.35 -2.83
CA GLU A 133 -3.40 -17.26 -3.31
C GLU A 133 -4.10 -16.72 -4.57
N LYS A 134 -4.24 -15.40 -4.71
CA LYS A 134 -4.90 -14.73 -5.86
C LYS A 134 -3.98 -14.51 -7.06
N LEU A 135 -2.69 -14.27 -6.82
CA LEU A 135 -1.73 -13.91 -7.87
C LEU A 135 -1.65 -14.93 -9.03
N PRO A 136 -1.61 -16.25 -8.79
CA PRO A 136 -1.56 -17.23 -9.88
C PRO A 136 -2.83 -17.23 -10.74
N TRP A 137 -3.99 -16.92 -10.15
CA TRP A 137 -5.26 -16.88 -10.88
C TRP A 137 -5.33 -15.73 -11.86
N TYR A 138 -4.71 -14.59 -11.55
CA TYR A 138 -4.70 -13.44 -12.45
C TYR A 138 -3.93 -13.76 -13.74
N TYR A 139 -2.68 -14.22 -13.63
CA TYR A 139 -1.85 -14.60 -14.79
C TYR A 139 -2.46 -15.77 -15.58
N TYR A 140 -3.00 -16.78 -14.90
CA TYR A 140 -3.65 -17.90 -15.57
C TYR A 140 -4.86 -17.45 -16.41
N LEU A 141 -5.64 -16.48 -15.91
CA LEU A 141 -6.81 -15.99 -16.63
C LEU A 141 -6.42 -15.06 -17.78
N GLU A 142 -5.37 -14.26 -17.65
CA GLU A 142 -4.85 -13.44 -18.75
C GLU A 142 -4.42 -14.30 -19.94
N GLU A 143 -3.79 -15.46 -19.69
CA GLU A 143 -3.35 -16.38 -20.73
C GLU A 143 -4.47 -17.21 -21.37
N GLN A 144 -5.54 -17.52 -20.62
CA GLN A 144 -6.61 -18.41 -21.08
C GLN A 144 -7.84 -17.67 -21.62
N LEU A 145 -8.02 -16.39 -21.28
CA LEU A 145 -9.13 -15.58 -21.77
C LEU A 145 -8.72 -14.93 -23.10
N SER A 146 -9.31 -15.37 -24.20
CA SER A 146 -9.22 -14.64 -25.46
C SER A 146 -10.14 -13.42 -25.40
N PHE A 147 -9.58 -12.22 -25.54
CA PHE A 147 -10.33 -10.98 -25.62
C PHE A 147 -10.32 -10.42 -27.05
N PRO A 148 -11.41 -9.79 -27.52
CA PRO A 148 -12.72 -9.66 -26.85
C PRO A 148 -13.55 -10.94 -26.95
N CYS A 149 -14.49 -11.15 -26.02
CA CYS A 149 -15.42 -12.28 -26.04
C CYS A 149 -16.85 -11.89 -25.64
N GLU A 150 -17.84 -12.64 -26.12
CA GLU A 150 -19.25 -12.39 -25.81
C GLU A 150 -19.73 -13.26 -24.64
N ALA A 151 -20.41 -12.64 -23.69
CA ALA A 151 -20.87 -13.31 -22.49
C ALA A 151 -22.14 -12.69 -21.89
N ASN A 152 -22.86 -13.43 -21.05
CA ASN A 152 -24.09 -12.98 -20.40
C ASN A 152 -23.89 -12.64 -18.93
N VAL A 153 -24.57 -11.60 -18.47
CA VAL A 153 -24.61 -11.24 -17.05
C VAL A 153 -25.59 -12.15 -16.31
N ARG A 154 -25.08 -12.95 -15.36
CA ARG A 154 -25.85 -13.93 -14.58
C ARG A 154 -26.62 -13.30 -13.41
N LYS A 155 -26.14 -12.18 -12.86
CA LYS A 155 -26.74 -11.51 -11.70
C LYS A 155 -26.42 -10.01 -11.68
N ALA A 156 -27.45 -9.17 -11.63
CA ALA A 156 -27.30 -7.73 -11.46
C ALA A 156 -26.77 -7.34 -10.06
N MET A 157 -26.01 -6.25 -9.98
CA MET A 157 -25.58 -5.62 -8.72
C MET A 157 -26.26 -4.26 -8.55
N ALA A 158 -26.51 -3.88 -7.30
CA ALA A 158 -27.10 -2.58 -6.96
C ALA A 158 -26.23 -1.38 -7.40
N SER A 159 -24.91 -1.57 -7.57
CA SER A 159 -23.98 -0.49 -7.95
C SER A 159 -23.81 -0.30 -9.46
N LEU A 160 -24.17 -1.30 -10.28
CA LEU A 160 -24.09 -1.23 -11.74
C LEU A 160 -25.30 -1.97 -12.34
N PRO A 161 -26.32 -1.26 -12.85
CA PRO A 161 -27.51 -1.88 -13.43
C PRO A 161 -27.20 -2.36 -14.85
N LEU A 162 -26.42 -3.43 -14.98
CA LEU A 162 -26.39 -4.20 -16.22
C LEU A 162 -27.66 -5.08 -16.26
N PRO A 163 -28.44 -5.05 -17.35
CA PRO A 163 -29.60 -5.92 -17.49
C PRO A 163 -29.15 -7.39 -17.46
N THR A 164 -29.82 -8.18 -16.60
CA THR A 164 -29.51 -9.61 -16.44
C THR A 164 -29.97 -10.35 -17.68
N GLY A 165 -29.10 -11.18 -18.26
CA GLY A 165 -29.40 -11.99 -19.45
C GLY A 165 -29.12 -11.33 -20.81
N GLU A 166 -28.66 -10.07 -20.84
CA GLU A 166 -28.21 -9.45 -22.09
C GLU A 166 -26.75 -9.82 -22.44
N PRO A 167 -26.43 -9.98 -23.74
CA PRO A 167 -25.08 -10.22 -24.20
C PRO A 167 -24.24 -8.95 -24.01
N VAL A 168 -23.05 -9.13 -23.45
CA VAL A 168 -22.07 -8.08 -23.22
C VAL A 168 -20.70 -8.53 -23.72
N SER A 169 -19.95 -7.59 -24.29
CA SER A 169 -18.62 -7.87 -24.82
C SER A 169 -17.57 -7.60 -23.76
N VAL A 170 -16.85 -8.63 -23.34
CA VAL A 170 -15.74 -8.51 -22.38
C VAL A 170 -14.48 -8.12 -23.14
N ILE A 171 -13.93 -6.96 -22.83
CA ILE A 171 -12.81 -6.35 -23.58
C ILE A 171 -11.45 -6.73 -22.98
N GLY A 172 -11.39 -7.00 -21.68
CA GLY A 172 -10.14 -7.32 -20.99
C GLY A 172 -10.31 -7.49 -19.49
N LEU A 173 -9.25 -7.93 -18.82
CA LEU A 173 -9.17 -7.87 -17.36
C LEU A 173 -9.09 -6.41 -16.90
N ALA A 174 -9.73 -6.08 -15.78
CA ALA A 174 -9.62 -4.76 -15.16
C ALA A 174 -8.32 -4.64 -14.35
N HIS A 175 -7.77 -3.43 -14.27
CA HIS A 175 -6.46 -3.14 -13.66
C HIS A 175 -6.30 -3.75 -12.26
N GLU A 176 -5.09 -4.28 -12.01
CA GLU A 176 -4.72 -5.08 -10.83
C GLU A 176 -5.08 -4.42 -9.49
N ASP A 177 -5.09 -3.09 -9.42
CA ASP A 177 -5.41 -2.29 -8.22
C ASP A 177 -6.81 -2.56 -7.64
N ARG A 178 -7.72 -3.20 -8.42
CA ARG A 178 -9.07 -3.57 -7.96
C ARG A 178 -9.21 -5.02 -7.49
N CYS A 179 -8.15 -5.83 -7.53
CA CYS A 179 -8.18 -7.26 -7.17
C CYS A 179 -8.39 -7.56 -5.67
N ARG A 180 -8.61 -6.55 -4.82
CA ARG A 180 -8.88 -6.73 -3.38
C ARG A 180 -10.10 -7.63 -3.12
N ILE A 181 -11.08 -7.69 -4.03
CA ILE A 181 -12.38 -8.34 -3.79
C ILE A 181 -12.62 -9.55 -4.71
N GLY A 182 -11.91 -9.65 -5.83
CA GLY A 182 -12.05 -10.73 -6.83
C GLY A 182 -11.42 -10.34 -8.17
N ILE A 183 -11.55 -11.21 -9.18
CA ILE A 183 -11.13 -10.90 -10.55
C ILE A 183 -12.22 -10.06 -11.21
N PHE A 184 -11.83 -8.93 -11.78
CA PHE A 184 -12.73 -8.00 -12.47
C PHE A 184 -12.39 -7.92 -13.95
N VAL A 185 -13.40 -7.68 -14.77
CA VAL A 185 -13.25 -7.51 -16.22
C VAL A 185 -13.92 -6.24 -16.69
N TRP A 186 -13.34 -5.64 -17.72
CA TRP A 186 -13.96 -4.58 -18.51
C TRP A 186 -14.98 -5.18 -19.46
N VAL A 187 -16.17 -4.60 -19.43
CA VAL A 187 -17.31 -5.01 -20.23
C VAL A 187 -17.83 -3.79 -20.97
N ARG A 188 -18.10 -3.96 -22.25
CA ARG A 188 -18.82 -2.99 -23.08
C ARG A 188 -20.23 -3.47 -23.35
N TRP A 189 -21.16 -2.58 -23.08
CA TRP A 189 -22.58 -2.77 -23.32
C TRP A 189 -23.13 -1.53 -24.03
N GLY A 190 -23.50 -1.69 -25.31
CA GLY A 190 -23.84 -0.57 -26.19
C GLY A 190 -22.68 0.42 -26.33
N GLN A 191 -22.88 1.65 -25.85
CA GLN A 191 -21.89 2.75 -25.87
C GLN A 191 -21.24 3.01 -24.49
N ARG A 192 -21.40 2.10 -23.53
CA ARG A 192 -20.91 2.27 -22.16
C ARG A 192 -19.92 1.18 -21.78
N ASP A 193 -18.86 1.59 -21.09
CA ASP A 193 -17.88 0.69 -20.50
C ASP A 193 -18.12 0.56 -18.98
N ALA A 194 -17.99 -0.66 -18.48
CA ALA A 194 -18.31 -1.06 -17.12
C ALA A 194 -17.25 -2.03 -16.58
N VAL A 195 -17.02 -2.02 -15.26
CA VAL A 195 -16.16 -2.99 -14.58
C VAL A 195 -17.03 -3.88 -13.71
N VAL A 196 -16.96 -5.20 -13.93
CA VAL A 196 -17.75 -6.18 -13.18
C VAL A 196 -16.90 -7.38 -12.73
N PRO A 197 -17.27 -8.05 -11.63
CA PRO A 197 -16.62 -9.30 -11.24
C PRO A 197 -16.81 -10.39 -12.30
N LEU A 198 -15.74 -11.09 -12.68
CA LEU A 198 -15.78 -12.19 -13.65
C LEU A 198 -16.79 -13.28 -13.24
N ALA A 199 -16.96 -13.51 -11.93
CA ALA A 199 -17.94 -14.46 -11.39
C ALA A 199 -19.41 -14.16 -11.78
N GLN A 200 -19.70 -12.95 -12.27
CA GLN A 200 -21.05 -12.56 -12.71
C GLN A 200 -21.29 -12.83 -14.19
N ILE A 201 -20.25 -13.16 -14.94
CA ILE A 201 -20.32 -13.34 -16.38
C ILE A 201 -20.24 -14.83 -16.70
N VAL A 202 -21.08 -15.26 -17.63
CA VAL A 202 -21.07 -16.63 -18.16
C VAL A 202 -20.94 -16.56 -19.67
N SER A 203 -19.98 -17.27 -20.24
CA SER A 203 -19.84 -17.38 -21.70
C SER A 203 -21.17 -17.85 -22.32
N LEU A 204 -21.59 -17.20 -23.41
CA LEU A 204 -22.82 -17.51 -24.13
C LEU A 204 -22.92 -18.98 -24.57
N ASN A 205 -21.80 -19.67 -24.73
CA ASN A 205 -21.76 -21.06 -25.21
C ASN A 205 -21.75 -22.13 -24.11
N GLY A 206 -22.00 -21.78 -22.83
CA GLY A 206 -22.27 -22.74 -21.75
C GLY A 206 -21.18 -23.78 -21.44
N SER A 207 -19.99 -23.63 -22.02
CA SER A 207 -18.89 -24.59 -21.96
C SER A 207 -17.67 -23.92 -21.33
N PRO A 208 -17.00 -24.54 -20.34
CA PRO A 208 -15.69 -24.08 -19.86
C PRO A 208 -14.62 -24.07 -20.96
N ARG A 209 -14.87 -24.73 -22.11
CA ARG A 209 -14.02 -24.70 -23.31
C ARG A 209 -14.35 -23.54 -24.27
N GLY A 210 -15.41 -22.77 -24.02
CA GLY A 210 -15.87 -21.68 -24.88
C GLY A 210 -14.93 -20.48 -24.95
N TRP A 211 -13.89 -20.45 -24.11
CA TRP A 211 -12.84 -19.42 -24.09
C TRP A 211 -11.60 -19.79 -24.92
N ARG A 212 -11.54 -20.99 -25.52
CA ARG A 212 -10.49 -21.39 -26.47
C ARG A 212 -10.94 -21.16 -27.90
N SER A 213 -10.09 -20.50 -28.69
CA SER A 213 -10.28 -20.41 -30.14
C SER A 213 -10.13 -21.78 -30.82
N ARG A 214 -10.79 -21.87 -31.97
CA ARG A 214 -10.83 -22.99 -32.91
C ARG A 214 -9.52 -23.07 -33.70
N THR A 215 -8.43 -23.47 -33.08
CA THR A 215 -7.24 -23.98 -33.80
C THR A 215 -6.72 -25.21 -33.07
N GLY A 216 -6.84 -26.36 -33.74
CA GLY A 216 -6.57 -27.65 -33.14
C GLY A 216 -5.10 -27.85 -32.84
N THR A 217 -4.81 -28.46 -31.70
CA THR A 217 -3.81 -29.54 -31.64
C THR A 217 -4.13 -30.45 -30.47
N THR A 218 -4.19 -31.75 -30.78
CA THR A 218 -4.41 -32.88 -29.88
C THR A 218 -3.38 -32.91 -28.74
N GLY A 219 -3.86 -32.79 -27.51
CA GLY A 219 -3.09 -33.04 -26.29
C GLY A 219 -4.05 -33.42 -25.16
N THR A 220 -4.24 -34.72 -24.97
CA THR A 220 -5.13 -35.29 -23.95
C THR A 220 -4.53 -35.17 -22.55
N THR A 221 -5.10 -34.28 -21.73
CA THR A 221 -5.20 -34.48 -20.27
C THR A 221 -6.62 -34.14 -19.86
N LYS A 222 -7.43 -35.17 -19.62
CA LYS A 222 -8.82 -35.05 -19.18
C LYS A 222 -8.84 -34.64 -17.71
N ALA A 223 -9.00 -33.35 -17.43
CA ALA A 223 -9.48 -32.89 -16.13
C ALA A 223 -10.94 -33.34 -15.96
N THR A 224 -11.25 -34.01 -14.86
CA THR A 224 -12.53 -34.69 -14.64
C THR A 224 -13.64 -33.65 -14.36
N ARG A 225 -14.88 -33.93 -14.79
CA ARG A 225 -16.07 -33.04 -14.68
C ARG A 225 -16.33 -32.49 -13.26
N SER A 226 -15.81 -33.13 -12.21
CA SER A 226 -15.89 -32.69 -10.81
C SER A 226 -14.97 -31.50 -10.48
N GLU A 227 -13.84 -31.34 -11.17
CA GLU A 227 -12.89 -30.24 -10.94
C GLU A 227 -13.44 -28.92 -11.49
N LEU A 228 -14.07 -28.96 -12.67
CA LEU A 228 -14.64 -27.78 -13.33
C LEU A 228 -15.86 -27.18 -12.61
N HIS A 229 -16.64 -27.99 -11.87
CA HIS A 229 -17.72 -27.46 -11.03
C HIS A 229 -17.20 -26.74 -9.76
N ARG A 230 -15.99 -27.07 -9.30
CA ARG A 230 -15.30 -26.34 -8.23
C ARG A 230 -14.74 -24.99 -8.69
N VAL A 231 -14.35 -24.87 -9.96
CA VAL A 231 -13.79 -23.66 -10.58
C VAL A 231 -14.77 -22.47 -10.58
N VAL A 232 -16.09 -22.72 -10.60
CA VAL A 232 -17.11 -21.66 -10.71
C VAL A 232 -17.67 -21.21 -9.34
N VAL A 233 -17.44 -21.98 -8.27
CA VAL A 233 -17.94 -21.66 -6.93
C VAL A 233 -16.76 -21.44 -6.00
N LEU A 234 -16.22 -20.22 -6.02
CA LEU A 234 -15.38 -19.75 -4.92
C LEU A 234 -16.21 -19.86 -3.61
N PRO A 235 -15.70 -20.52 -2.56
CA PRO A 235 -16.38 -20.54 -1.27
C PRO A 235 -16.30 -19.14 -0.66
N GLN A 236 -17.31 -18.31 -0.91
CA GLN A 236 -17.55 -17.06 -0.21
C GLN A 236 -17.94 -17.36 1.24
N LYS A 237 -16.97 -17.74 2.09
CA LYS A 237 -17.18 -17.77 3.54
C LYS A 237 -17.10 -16.33 4.06
N ARG A 238 -18.30 -15.75 4.25
CA ARG A 238 -18.64 -14.61 5.11
C ARG A 238 -17.66 -13.42 5.05
N THR A 239 -18.01 -12.43 4.23
CA THR A 239 -17.59 -11.05 4.49
C THR A 239 -18.81 -10.15 4.43
N ARG A 240 -19.21 -9.62 5.60
CA ARG A 240 -20.24 -8.59 5.74
C ARG A 240 -19.82 -7.35 4.94
N LEU A 241 -20.82 -6.68 4.37
CA LEU A 241 -20.75 -5.38 3.70
C LEU A 241 -19.79 -4.39 4.36
N ALA A 242 -18.93 -3.77 3.55
CA ALA A 242 -18.43 -2.41 3.78
C ALA A 242 -18.40 -1.68 2.43
N LEU A 243 -19.51 -1.02 2.10
CA LEU A 243 -19.57 0.01 1.06
C LEU A 243 -18.74 1.20 1.55
N ILE A 244 -17.50 1.33 1.06
CA ILE A 244 -16.78 2.60 1.17
C ILE A 244 -17.27 3.47 0.00
N SER A 245 -18.12 4.43 0.36
CA SER A 245 -18.60 5.54 -0.45
C SER A 245 -17.46 6.23 -1.20
N CYS A 246 -17.48 6.12 -2.53
CA CYS A 246 -16.66 6.92 -3.43
C CYS A 246 -17.23 8.35 -3.46
N ARG A 247 -16.78 9.23 -2.55
CA ARG A 247 -17.16 10.65 -2.52
C ARG A 247 -16.03 11.62 -2.89
N ASN A 248 -14.86 11.14 -3.33
CA ASN A 248 -13.68 11.98 -3.54
C ASN A 248 -13.03 11.85 -4.93
N THR A 249 -13.84 11.86 -5.98
CA THR A 249 -13.39 12.11 -7.36
C THR A 249 -14.31 13.13 -8.05
N ARG A 250 -14.50 14.28 -7.39
CA ARG A 250 -14.72 15.57 -8.07
C ARG A 250 -13.51 16.42 -7.74
N LEU A 251 -12.57 16.54 -8.67
CA LEU A 251 -11.57 17.61 -8.84
C LEU A 251 -10.44 17.07 -9.73
N ALA A 252 -10.73 16.92 -11.03
CA ALA A 252 -9.75 16.90 -12.10
C ALA A 252 -10.51 16.75 -13.42
N LEU A 253 -11.10 17.84 -13.90
CA LEU A 253 -11.48 18.11 -15.30
C LEU A 253 -12.23 19.47 -15.32
N SER A 254 -11.49 20.54 -15.07
CA SER A 254 -11.91 21.91 -15.37
C SER A 254 -10.68 22.79 -15.57
N SER A 255 -9.93 22.54 -16.66
CA SER A 255 -9.01 23.51 -17.27
C SER A 255 -8.37 22.91 -18.53
N CYS A 256 -9.11 22.87 -19.62
CA CYS A 256 -8.55 23.13 -20.94
C CYS A 256 -9.51 24.11 -21.61
N GLY A 257 -9.01 25.30 -21.92
CA GLY A 257 -9.60 26.16 -22.94
C GLY A 257 -9.27 25.65 -24.34
#